data_AF-A0A7V6GJW3-F1
#
_entry.id   AF-A0A7V6GJW3-F1
#
_cell.length_a   1.000
_cell.length_b   1.000
_cell.length_c   1.000
_cell.angle_alpha   90.00
_cell.angle_beta   90.00
_cell.angle_gamma   90.00
#
_symmetry.space_group_name_H-M   'P 1'
#
loop_
_entity.id
_entity.type
_entity.pdbx_description
1 polymer ?
#
loop_
_entity_poly.entity_id
_entity_poly.type
_entity_poly.pdbx_seq_one_letter_code
_entity_poly.pdbx_strand_id
1 'polypeptide(L)' 'MIRTFNSRIEAELTKGFLDAGGIKSIIMSDDAGEMYPSAQLYWGVKLFVKEQDYDTAVNLIDSQIS' A
#
# COMPACT_ATOMS: atom_id res chain seq x y z
N MET A 1 -1.56 -2.94 -8.97
CA MET A 1 -0.85 -3.07 -7.68
C MET A 1 0.32 -2.12 -7.71
N ILE A 2 0.49 -1.27 -6.70
CA ILE A 2 1.57 -0.25 -6.70
C ILE A 2 2.83 -0.74 -6.01
N ARG A 3 2.70 -1.33 -4.81
CA ARG A 3 3.84 -1.75 -3.99
C ARG A 3 3.45 -2.87 -3.03
N THR A 4 4.44 -3.68 -2.64
CA THR A 4 4.33 -4.66 -1.56
C THR A 4 5.19 -4.21 -0.38
N PHE A 5 4.63 -4.25 0.82
CA PHE A 5 5.24 -3.84 2.07
C PHE A 5 5.47 -5.04 2.98
N ASN A 6 6.42 -4.92 3.92
CA ASN A 6 6.69 -5.98 4.90
C ASN A 6 5.83 -5.85 6.15
N SER A 7 5.03 -4.78 6.27
CA SER A 7 4.11 -4.57 7.37
C SER A 7 2.84 -3.85 6.92
N ARG A 8 1.73 -4.07 7.63
CA ARG A 8 0.49 -3.30 7.42
C ARG A 8 0.69 -1.82 7.72
N ILE A 9 1.49 -1.50 8.73
CA ILE A 9 1.71 -0.13 9.18
C ILE A 9 2.28 0.72 8.04
N GLU A 10 3.31 0.24 7.35
CA GLU A 10 3.87 0.94 6.18
C GLU A 10 2.82 1.11 5.07
N ALA A 11 2.05 0.06 4.78
CA ALA A 11 1.01 0.12 3.76
C ALA A 11 -0.09 1.14 4.10
N GLU A 12 -0.51 1.24 5.36
CA GLU A 12 -1.49 2.23 5.83
C GLU A 12 -0.93 3.66 5.78
N LEU A 13 0.36 3.85 6.09
CA LEU A 13 1.02 5.16 5.95
C LEU A 13 1.02 5.61 4.48
N THR A 14 1.41 4.74 3.55
CA THR A 14 1.37 5.07 2.12
C THR A 14 -0.06 5.26 1.61
N LYS A 15 -1.02 4.44 2.07
CA LYS A 15 -2.44 4.62 1.76
C LYS A 15 -2.94 5.99 2.21
N GLY A 16 -2.65 6.40 3.45
CA GLY A 16 -3.03 7.71 3.97
C GLY A 16 -2.44 8.86 3.17
N PHE A 17 -1.19 8.72 2.73
CA PHE A 17 -0.54 9.69 1.85
C PHE A 17 -1.22 9.80 0.48
N LEU A 18 -1.52 8.66 -0.17
CA LEU A 18 -2.29 8.64 -1.42
C LEU A 18 -3.69 9.24 -1.24
N ASP A 19 -4.38 8.91 -0.15
CA ASP A 19 -5.71 9.43 0.17
C ASP A 19 -5.70 10.96 0.35
N ALA A 20 -4.66 11.52 0.98
CA ALA A 20 -4.46 12.97 1.08
C ALA A 20 -4.20 13.63 -0.29
N GLY A 21 -3.57 12.91 -1.23
CA GLY A 21 -3.43 13.29 -2.63
C GLY A 21 -4.67 13.07 -3.49
N GLY A 22 -5.79 12.62 -2.91
CA GLY A 22 -7.05 12.35 -3.61
C GLY A 22 -7.10 11.01 -4.35
N ILE A 23 -6.10 10.15 -4.16
CA ILE A 23 -6.00 8.84 -4.81
C ILE A 23 -6.50 7.77 -3.85
N LYS A 24 -7.59 7.10 -4.24
CA LYS A 24 -8.15 6.01 -3.43
C LYS A 24 -7.31 4.75 -3.57
N SER A 25 -6.99 4.15 -2.43
CA SER A 25 -6.21 2.92 -2.38
C SER A 25 -6.81 1.87 -1.44
N ILE A 26 -6.51 0.60 -1.69
CA ILE A 26 -6.94 -0.54 -0.87
C ILE A 26 -5.74 -1.41 -0.51
N ILE A 27 -5.76 -1.93 0.72
CA ILE A 27 -4.74 -2.85 1.22
C ILE A 27 -5.27 -4.28 1.12
N MET A 28 -4.43 -5.17 0.62
CA MET A 28 -4.70 -6.60 0.56
C MET A 28 -3.53 -7.37 1.21
N SER A 29 -3.87 -8.22 2.18
CA SER A 29 -2.94 -9.08 2.90
C SER A 29 -3.56 -10.46 3.11
N ASP A 30 -2.72 -11.46 3.31
CA ASP A 30 -3.13 -12.82 3.66
C ASP A 30 -2.65 -13.17 5.09
N ASP A 31 -2.87 -12.26 6.03
CA ASP A 31 -2.49 -12.40 7.45
C ASP A 31 -3.68 -12.83 8.32
N ALA A 32 -4.73 -13.39 7.70
CA ALA A 32 -6.02 -13.71 8.29
C ALA A 32 -6.61 -12.56 9.12
N GLY A 33 -6.57 -11.33 8.56
CA GLY A 33 -7.08 -10.14 9.26
C GLY A 33 -6.22 -9.79 10.48
N GLU A 34 -4.90 -9.84 10.31
CA GLU A 34 -3.90 -9.60 11.36
C GLU A 34 -3.85 -10.65 12.49
N MET A 35 -4.56 -11.77 12.36
CA MET A 35 -4.41 -12.89 13.28
C MET A 35 -2.99 -13.48 13.24
N TYR A 36 -2.30 -13.36 12.10
CA TYR A 36 -0.91 -13.78 11.92
C TYR A 36 -0.03 -12.63 11.39
N PRO A 37 0.35 -11.65 12.22
CA PRO A 37 1.14 -10.50 11.76
C PRO A 37 2.49 -10.91 11.15
N SER A 38 3.10 -11.99 11.65
CA SER A 38 4.34 -12.53 11.08
C SER A 38 4.20 -13.03 9.65
N ALA A 39 2.98 -13.40 9.19
CA ALA A 39 2.73 -13.79 7.80
C ALA A 39 2.98 -12.62 6.82
N GLN A 40 2.84 -11.37 7.28
CA GLN A 40 3.13 -10.18 6.48
C GLN A 40 4.59 -10.16 5.99
N LEU A 41 5.54 -10.71 6.76
CA LEU A 41 6.95 -10.80 6.36
C LEU A 41 7.19 -11.80 5.22
N TYR A 42 6.34 -12.82 5.08
CA TYR A 42 6.49 -13.87 4.08
C TYR A 42 5.69 -13.58 2.81
N TRP A 43 4.48 -13.07 2.95
CA TRP A 43 3.52 -12.91 1.85
C TRP A 43 3.34 -11.44 1.42
N GLY A 44 3.82 -10.51 2.26
CA GLY A 44 3.73 -9.09 2.04
C GLY A 44 2.32 -8.53 2.24
N VAL A 45 2.26 -7.21 2.34
CA VAL A 45 1.03 -6.41 2.34
C VAL A 45 1.00 -5.60 1.05
N LYS A 46 0.01 -5.83 0.20
CA LYS A 46 -0.07 -5.23 -1.13
C LYS A 46 -0.99 -4.01 -1.11
N LEU A 47 -0.54 -2.92 -1.74
CA LEU A 47 -1.34 -1.72 -1.93
C LEU A 47 -1.80 -1.62 -3.39
N PHE A 48 -3.09 -1.41 -3.59
CA PHE A 48 -3.71 -1.26 -4.91
C PHE A 48 -4.40 0.09 -5.02
N VAL A 49 -4.47 0.58 -6.26
CA VAL A 49 -5.25 1.75 -6.68
C VAL A 49 -6.08 1.36 -7.89
N LYS A 50 -6.98 2.24 -8.33
CA LYS A 50 -7.64 2.07 -9.62
C LYS A 50 -6.61 2.19 -10.75
N GLU A 51 -6.82 1.43 -11.83
CA GLU A 51 -5.90 1.41 -12.98
C GLU A 51 -5.63 2.81 -13.54
N GLN A 52 -6.67 3.63 -13.68
CA GLN A 52 -6.57 5.02 -14.13
C GLN A 52 -5.67 5.93 -13.26
N ASP A 53 -5.46 5.58 -11.99
CA ASP A 53 -4.69 6.37 -11.05
C ASP A 53 -3.27 5.81 -10.85
N TYR A 54 -2.92 4.73 -11.57
CA TYR A 54 -1.68 3.97 -11.38
C TYR A 54 -0.42 4.85 -11.52
N ASP A 55 -0.27 5.52 -12.65
CA ASP A 55 0.93 6.32 -12.93
C ASP A 55 1.05 7.51 -11.97
N THR A 56 -0.08 8.17 -11.68
CA THR A 56 -0.11 9.28 -10.72
C THR A 56 0.27 8.82 -9.32
N ALA A 57 -0.21 7.65 -8.88
CA ALA A 57 0.10 7.10 -7.57
C ALA A 57 1.59 6.73 -7.44
N VAL A 58 2.17 6.10 -8.47
CA VAL A 58 3.61 5.76 -8.49
C VAL A 58 4.45 7.02 -8.38
N ASN A 59 4.18 8.02 -9.23
CA ASN A 59 4.92 9.28 -9.23
C ASN A 59 4.81 10.02 -7.89
N LEU A 60 3.61 10.02 -7.28
CA LEU A 60 3.39 10.67 -6.00
C LEU A 60 4.20 9.99 -4.87
N ILE A 61 4.21 8.66 -4.82
CA ILE A 61 5.00 7.91 -3.82
C ILE A 61 6.50 8.15 -4.00
N ASP A 62 7.00 8.12 -5.23
CA ASP A 62 8.42 8.28 -5.49
C ASP A 62 8.90 9.71 -5.16
N SER A 63 8.05 10.72 -5.34
CA SER A 63 8.31 12.10 -4.92
C SER A 63 8.47 12.27 -3.40
N GLN A 64 7.94 11.35 -2.60
CA GLN A 64 8.05 11.37 -1.14
C GLN A 64 9.41 10.84 -0.65
N ILE A 65 10.14 10.09 -1.49
CA ILE A 65 11.39 9.41 -1.15
C ILE A 65 12.62 10.22 -1.62
N SER A 66 12.40 11.29 -2.39
CA SER A 66 13.43 12.18 -2.95
C SER A 66 13.78 13.35 -2.05
#